data_AF-A0A7Y8WJ17-F1
#
_entry.id   AF-A0A7Y8WJ17-F1
#
_cell.length_a   1.000
_cell.length_b   1.000
_cell.length_c   1.000
_cell.angle_alpha   90.00
_cell.angle_beta   90.00
_cell.angle_gamma   90.00
#
_symmetry.space_group_name_H-M   'P 1'
#
loop_
_entity.id
_entity.type
_entity.pdbx_description
1 polymer ?
#
loop_
_entity_poly.entity_id
_entity_poly.type
_entity_poly.pdbx_seq_one_letter_code
_entity_poly.pdbx_strand_id
1 'polypeptide(L)'
;MDKQTKSLFEKMVDFKQFAVVLLAVGVFFFLGVIIPSDSKSEMDVNIMMISSMSFLAISILLFIQSKQCQLKLMDMEDGNQR
;
A
#
# COMPACT_ATOMS: atom_id res chain seq x y z
N MET A 1 -25.69 8.45 5.56
CA MET A 1 -24.30 8.79 5.22
C MET A 1 -24.32 9.70 4.01
N ASP A 2 -23.82 10.93 4.17
CA ASP A 2 -23.75 11.89 3.07
C ASP A 2 -22.94 11.35 1.91
N LYS A 3 -23.31 11.74 0.67
CA LYS A 3 -22.64 11.26 -0.55
C LYS A 3 -21.12 11.48 -0.51
N GLN A 4 -20.68 12.57 0.14
CA GLN A 4 -19.25 12.88 0.30
C GLN A 4 -18.55 11.89 1.25
N THR A 5 -19.12 11.62 2.42
CA THR A 5 -18.61 10.64 3.39
C THR A 5 -18.52 9.25 2.78
N LYS A 6 -19.53 8.85 1.99
CA LYS A 6 -19.53 7.58 1.25
C LYS A 6 -18.37 7.47 0.26
N SER A 7 -18.16 8.51 -0.55
CA SER A 7 -17.06 8.51 -1.53
C SER A 7 -15.67 8.49 -0.87
N LEU A 8 -15.51 9.15 0.28
CA LEU A 8 -14.25 9.13 1.03
C LEU A 8 -13.99 7.74 1.64
N PHE A 9 -15.02 7.11 2.19
CA PHE A 9 -14.90 5.75 2.72
C PHE A 9 -14.51 4.74 1.63
N GLU A 10 -15.17 4.78 0.46
CA GLU A 10 -14.81 3.92 -0.68
C GLU A 10 -13.35 4.13 -1.09
N LYS A 11 -12.91 5.40 -1.20
CA LYS A 11 -11.51 5.73 -1.51
C LYS A 11 -10.51 5.26 -0.45
N MET A 12 -10.87 5.30 0.83
CA MET A 12 -10.06 4.76 1.92
C MET A 12 -9.84 3.26 1.77
N VAL A 13 -10.92 2.53 1.48
CA VAL A 13 -10.91 1.07 1.28
C VAL A 13 -10.04 0.70 0.10
N ASP A 14 -10.17 1.42 -1.03
CA ASP A 14 -9.34 1.21 -2.21
C ASP A 14 -7.86 1.38 -1.88
N PHE A 15 -7.47 2.51 -1.25
CA PHE A 15 -6.08 2.74 -0.87
C PHE A 15 -5.52 1.64 0.02
N LYS A 16 -6.31 1.14 0.98
CA LYS A 16 -5.90 0.03 1.85
C LYS A 16 -5.71 -1.25 1.06
N GLN A 17 -6.63 -1.57 0.14
CA GLN A 17 -6.57 -2.80 -0.65
C GLN A 17 -5.38 -2.77 -1.62
N PHE A 18 -5.17 -1.66 -2.32
CA PHE A 18 -3.98 -1.48 -3.16
C PHE A 18 -2.69 -1.57 -2.35
N ALA A 19 -2.63 -0.95 -1.16
CA ALA A 19 -1.46 -1.03 -0.30
C ALA A 19 -1.10 -2.48 0.06
N VAL A 20 -2.10 -3.30 0.44
CA VAL A 20 -1.91 -4.72 0.77
C VAL A 20 -1.43 -5.52 -0.44
N VAL A 21 -2.03 -5.33 -1.62
CA VAL A 21 -1.62 -6.01 -2.85
C VAL A 21 -0.17 -5.66 -3.20
N LEU A 22 0.18 -4.37 -3.13
CA LEU A 22 1.52 -3.90 -3.44
C LEU A 22 2.57 -4.43 -2.45
N LEU A 23 2.21 -4.52 -1.17
CA LEU A 23 3.06 -5.12 -0.15
C LEU A 23 3.31 -6.61 -0.46
N ALA A 24 2.25 -7.35 -0.78
CA ALA A 24 2.36 -8.77 -1.11
C ALA A 24 3.26 -8.99 -2.34
N VAL A 25 3.08 -8.21 -3.40
CA VAL A 25 3.93 -8.24 -4.59
C VAL A 25 5.40 -7.93 -4.25
N GLY A 26 5.65 -6.91 -3.42
CA GLY A 26 6.99 -6.58 -2.93
C GLY A 26 7.64 -7.73 -2.16
N VAL A 27 6.87 -8.42 -1.30
CA VAL A 27 7.34 -9.61 -0.56
C VAL A 27 7.70 -10.74 -1.51
N PHE A 28 6.92 -11.00 -2.57
CA PHE A 28 7.26 -12.01 -3.57
C PHE A 28 8.57 -11.70 -4.29
N PHE A 29 8.82 -10.45 -4.67
CA PHE A 29 10.11 -10.06 -5.26
C PHE A 29 11.26 -10.22 -4.29
N PHE A 30 11.07 -9.87 -3.01
CA PHE A 30 12.06 -10.06 -1.98
C PHE A 30 12.39 -11.54 -1.73
N LEU A 31 11.39 -12.42 -1.74
CA LEU A 31 11.61 -13.88 -1.72
C LEU A 31 12.42 -14.35 -2.93
N GLY A 32 12.15 -13.80 -4.12
CA GLY A 32 12.92 -14.07 -5.33
C GLY A 32 14.41 -13.70 -5.22
N VAL A 33 14.72 -12.64 -4.46
CA VAL A 33 16.09 -12.20 -4.14
C VAL A 33 16.76 -13.15 -3.14
N ILE A 34 16.06 -13.57 -2.08
CA ILE A 34 16.63 -14.40 -1.01
C ILE A 34 16.93 -15.82 -1.47
N ILE A 35 16.08 -16.41 -2.33
CA ILE A 35 16.26 -17.80 -2.77
C ILE A 35 17.55 -17.90 -3.61
N PRO A 36 18.56 -18.65 -3.18
CA PRO A 36 19.80 -18.80 -3.94
C PRO A 36 19.53 -19.63 -5.21
N SER A 37 20.19 -19.27 -6.30
CA SER A 37 20.10 -20.01 -7.56
C SER A 37 21.28 -19.66 -8.45
N ASP A 38 21.98 -20.68 -8.94
CA ASP A 38 23.23 -20.56 -9.70
C ASP A 38 23.08 -19.87 -11.05
N SER A 39 21.85 -19.65 -11.52
CA SER A 39 21.54 -19.03 -12.82
C SER A 39 21.22 -17.53 -12.75
N LYS A 40 21.19 -16.91 -11.56
CA LYS A 40 20.85 -15.48 -11.43
C LYS A 40 22.05 -14.61 -11.74
N SER A 41 21.90 -13.71 -12.71
CA SER A 41 22.87 -12.62 -12.88
C SER A 41 22.77 -11.64 -11.72
N GLU A 42 23.88 -11.00 -11.34
CA GLU A 42 23.89 -9.91 -10.35
C GLU A 42 22.92 -8.79 -10.75
N MET A 43 22.77 -8.56 -12.06
CA MET A 43 21.82 -7.58 -12.59
C MET A 43 20.36 -7.95 -12.26
N ASP A 44 19.98 -9.22 -12.39
CA ASP A 44 18.62 -9.68 -12.10
C ASP A 44 18.29 -9.53 -10.62
N VAL A 45 19.25 -9.86 -9.75
CA VAL A 45 19.14 -9.69 -8.29
C VAL A 45 18.95 -8.23 -7.93
N ASN A 46 19.75 -7.33 -8.52
CA ASN A 46 19.67 -5.90 -8.24
C ASN A 46 18.32 -5.30 -8.69
N ILE A 47 17.83 -5.69 -9.87
CA ILE A 47 16.51 -5.25 -10.37
C ILE A 47 15.39 -5.73 -9.44
N MET A 48 15.39 -7.00 -9.03
CA MET A 48 14.38 -7.52 -8.10
C MET A 48 14.45 -6.84 -6.73
N MET A 49 15.65 -6.54 -6.24
CA MET A 49 15.84 -5.82 -4.97
C MET A 49 15.27 -4.40 -5.04
N ILE A 50 15.66 -3.61 -6.05
CA ILE A 50 15.15 -2.25 -6.25
C ILE A 50 13.63 -2.26 -6.43
N SER A 51 13.11 -3.21 -7.23
CA SER A 51 11.68 -3.43 -7.42
C SER A 51 10.97 -3.67 -6.08
N SER A 52 11.45 -4.61 -5.27
CA SER A 52 10.86 -4.91 -3.95
C SER A 52 10.84 -3.70 -3.02
N MET A 53 11.92 -2.91 -2.98
CA MET A 53 12.00 -1.67 -2.21
C MET A 53 10.99 -0.63 -2.71
N SER A 54 10.85 -0.46 -4.02
CA SER A 54 9.92 0.49 -4.61
C SER A 54 8.45 0.13 -4.30
N PHE A 55 8.09 -1.15 -4.43
CA PHE A 55 6.74 -1.62 -4.11
C PHE A 55 6.42 -1.49 -2.62
N LEU A 56 7.40 -1.75 -1.74
CA LEU A 56 7.26 -1.53 -0.30
C LEU A 56 7.05 -0.03 0.01
N ALA A 57 7.86 0.86 -0.58
CA ALA A 57 7.74 2.29 -0.37
C ALA A 57 6.37 2.83 -0.82
N ILE A 58 5.91 2.42 -2.01
CA ILE A 58 4.59 2.83 -2.52
C ILE A 58 3.47 2.26 -1.65
N SER A 59 3.59 1.01 -1.18
CA SER A 59 2.62 0.41 -0.25
C SER A 59 2.47 1.24 1.02
N ILE A 60 3.58 1.64 1.63
CA ILE A 60 3.60 2.49 2.84
C ILE A 60 2.89 3.82 2.57
N LEU A 61 3.17 4.47 1.42
CA LEU A 61 2.51 5.72 1.04
C LEU A 61 0.99 5.56 0.91
N LEU A 62 0.51 4.45 0.32
CA LEU A 62 -0.93 4.17 0.20
C LEU A 62 -1.58 3.89 1.57
N PHE A 63 -0.88 3.20 2.48
CA PHE A 63 -1.36 3.03 3.86
C PHE A 63 -1.48 4.36 4.60
N ILE A 64 -0.52 5.27 4.43
CA ILE A 64 -0.58 6.62 5.01
C ILE A 64 -1.79 7.39 4.45
N GLN A 65 -2.02 7.35 3.13
CA GLN A 65 -3.20 8.00 2.55
C GLN A 65 -4.52 7.40 3.04
N SER A 66 -4.61 6.07 3.18
CA SER A 66 -5.78 5.41 3.76
C SER A 66 -6.01 5.87 5.22
N LYS A 67 -4.95 5.98 6.02
CA LYS A 67 -5.03 6.50 7.40
C LYS A 67 -5.50 7.95 7.45
N GLN A 68 -5.00 8.81 6.58
CA GLN A 68 -5.47 10.21 6.50
C GLN A 68 -6.96 10.29 6.15
N CYS A 69 -7.43 9.43 5.24
CA CYS A 69 -8.85 9.36 4.90
C CYS A 69 -9.70 8.86 6.08
N GLN A 70 -9.20 7.88 6.85
CA GLN A 70 -9.84 7.41 8.07
C GLN A 70 -10.01 8.52 9.10
N LEU A 71 -8.95 9.28 9.37
CA LEU A 71 -8.98 10.40 10.31
C LEU A 71 -10.01 11.46 9.88
N LYS A 72 -10.02 11.80 8.59
CA LYS A 72 -10.98 12.77 8.04
C LYS A 72 -12.44 12.30 8.18
N LEU A 73 -12.69 11.00 8.06
CA LEU A 73 -14.03 10.43 8.27
C LEU A 73 -14.46 10.51 9.74
N MET A 74 -13.54 10.28 10.68
CA MET A 74 -13.81 10.40 12.12
C MET A 74 -14.15 11.85 12.50
N ASP A 75 -13.39 12.83 12.01
CA ASP A 75 -13.67 14.26 12.25
C ASP A 75 -15.05 14.69 11.72
N MET A 76 -15.47 14.14 10.56
CA MET A 76 -16.79 14.41 9.99
C MET A 76 -17.94 13.79 10.79
N GLU A 77 -17.72 12.62 11.39
CA GLU A 77 -18.70 11.95 12.24
C GLU A 77 -18.90 12.71 13.56
N ASP A 78 -17.81 13.14 14.20
CA ASP A 78 -17.83 13.94 15.43
C ASP A 78 -18.46 15.33 15.24
N GLY A 79 -18.21 15.97 14.08
CA GLY A 79 -18.77 17.27 13.74
C GLY A 79 -20.28 17.25 13.44
N ASN A 80 -20.81 16.10 13.02
CA ASN A 80 -22.25 15.92 12.76
C ASN A 80 -23.05 15.53 14.02
N GLN A 81 -22.38 15.22 15.13
CA GLN A 81 -22.99 14.90 16.42
C GLN A 81 -23.09 16.09 17.39
N ARG A 82 -22.66 17.29 16.97
CA ARG A 82 -22.80 18.56 17.72
C ARG A 82 -23.87 19.44 17.09
#